data_AF-A0A1V4DEE4-F1
#
_entry.id   AF-A0A1V4DEE4-F1
#
_cell.length_a   1.000
_cell.length_b   1.000
_cell.length_c   1.000
_cell.angle_alpha   90.00
_cell.angle_beta   90.00
_cell.angle_gamma   90.00
#
_symmetry.space_group_name_H-M   'P 1'
#
loop_
_entity.id
_entity.type
_entity.pdbx_description
1 polymer ?
#
loop_
_entity_poly.entity_id
_entity_poly.type
_entity_poly.pdbx_seq_one_letter_code
_entity_poly.pdbx_strand_id
1 'polypeptide(L)' 'MLIYQCPLADVITEQIHDALSDIDEIKKLEVKLVWYPAWTTDRMSRYARISLGIR' A
#
# COMPACT_ATOMS: atom_id res chain seq x y z
N MET A 1 -7.52 -1.95 -20.23
CA MET A 1 -6.07 -2.24 -20.29
C MET A 1 -5.37 -1.43 -19.20
N LEU A 2 -5.92 -1.45 -17.98
CA LEU A 2 -5.53 -2.27 -16.83
C LEU A 2 -4.10 -1.97 -16.34
N ILE A 3 -4.05 -1.08 -15.35
CA ILE A 3 -2.89 -0.63 -14.55
C ILE A 3 -2.42 -1.78 -13.63
N TYR A 4 -2.22 -2.98 -14.17
CA TYR A 4 -1.83 -4.17 -13.40
C TYR A 4 -0.31 -4.42 -13.42
N GLN A 5 0.43 -3.64 -14.21
CA GLN A 5 1.89 -3.72 -14.28
C GLN A 5 2.51 -2.40 -13.80
N CYS A 6 2.18 -2.02 -12.57
CA CYS A 6 2.97 -1.03 -11.87
C CYS A 6 4.00 -1.81 -11.04
N PRO A 7 5.32 -1.70 -11.31
CA PRO A 7 6.35 -2.42 -10.54
C PRO A 7 6.32 -2.03 -9.05
N LEU A 8 5.63 -0.96 -8.71
CA LEU A 8 5.39 -0.54 -7.33
C LEU A 8 4.53 -1.56 -6.54
N ALA A 9 3.62 -2.29 -7.21
CA ALA A 9 2.75 -3.24 -6.52
C ALA A 9 3.54 -4.38 -5.89
N ASP A 10 4.51 -4.95 -6.62
CA ASP A 10 5.39 -6.00 -6.13
C ASP A 10 6.24 -5.52 -4.95
N VAL A 11 6.84 -4.33 -5.07
CA VAL A 11 7.65 -3.72 -4.00
C VAL A 11 6.81 -3.46 -2.75
N ILE A 12 5.57 -2.98 -2.90
CA ILE A 12 4.66 -2.77 -1.76
C ILE A 12 4.35 -4.10 -1.08
N THR A 13 4.09 -5.16 -1.85
CA THR A 13 3.84 -6.48 -1.26
C THR A 13 5.05 -7.02 -0.51
N GLU A 14 6.25 -6.93 -1.07
CA GLU A 14 7.49 -7.36 -0.40
C GLU A 14 7.71 -6.62 0.92
N GLN A 15 7.57 -5.28 0.93
CA GLN A 15 7.71 -4.49 2.16
C GLN A 15 6.67 -4.85 3.22
N ILE A 16 5.43 -5.18 2.82
CA ILE A 16 4.40 -5.65 3.75
C ILE A 16 4.79 -7.02 4.33
N HIS A 17 5.32 -7.92 3.50
CA HIS A 17 5.79 -9.23 3.94
C HIS A 17 6.98 -9.12 4.90
N ASP A 18 7.95 -8.25 4.62
CA ASP A 18 9.11 -8.03 5.50
C ASP A 18 8.69 -7.44 6.85
N ALA A 19 7.89 -6.36 6.84
CA ALA A 19 7.44 -5.70 8.06
C ALA A 19 6.56 -6.59 8.96
N LEU A 20 5.85 -7.55 8.36
CA LEU A 20 5.01 -8.50 9.10
C LEU A 20 5.76 -9.80 9.45
N SER A 21 6.88 -10.10 8.79
CA SER A 21 7.76 -11.21 9.17
C SER A 21 8.49 -10.95 10.48
N ASP A 22 8.67 -9.67 10.86
CA ASP A 22 9.16 -9.28 12.18
C ASP A 22 8.19 -9.64 13.33
N ILE A 23 6.94 -10.01 13.02
CA ILE A 23 5.91 -10.35 14.01
C ILE A 23 5.67 -11.87 13.99
N ASP A 24 6.31 -12.57 14.93
CA ASP A 24 6.30 -14.05 15.05
C ASP A 24 4.89 -14.66 15.27
N GLU A 25 3.90 -13.85 15.68
CA GLU A 25 2.51 -14.29 15.87
C GLU A 25 1.73 -14.49 14.55
N ILE A 26 2.23 -13.95 13.42
CA ILE A 26 1.53 -13.98 12.13
C ILE A 26 1.90 -15.24 11.34
N LYS A 27 1.04 -16.26 11.41
CA LYS A 27 1.25 -17.54 10.70
C LYS A 27 0.86 -17.54 9.23
N LYS A 28 -0.04 -16.63 8.81
CA LYS A 28 -0.51 -16.52 7.42
C LYS A 28 -0.77 -15.06 7.09
N LEU A 29 -0.11 -14.58 6.05
CA LEU A 29 -0.29 -13.25 5.49
C LEU A 29 -0.84 -13.38 4.08
N GLU A 30 -2.04 -12.85 3.86
CA GLU A 30 -2.69 -12.79 2.54
C GLU A 30 -2.91 -11.32 2.18
N VAL A 31 -2.10 -10.79 1.27
CA VAL A 31 -2.22 -9.39 0.80
C VAL A 31 -3.18 -9.34 -0.40
N LYS A 32 -4.37 -8.75 -0.19
CA LYS A 32 -5.38 -8.54 -1.24
C LYS A 32 -5.32 -7.10 -1.77
N LEU A 33 -4.71 -6.92 -2.93
CA LEU A 33 -4.73 -5.64 -3.65
C LEU A 33 -6.09 -5.45 -4.36
N VAL A 34 -6.94 -4.60 -3.77
CA VAL A 34 -8.25 -4.25 -4.33
C VAL A 34 -8.16 -2.93 -5.09
N TRP A 35 -8.60 -2.93 -6.34
CA TRP A 35 -8.60 -1.75 -7.21
C TRP A 35 -9.89 -0.92 -7.12
N TYR A 36 -10.91 -1.46 -6.46
CA TYR A 36 -12.20 -0.80 -6.28
C TYR A 36 -12.62 -0.85 -4.80
N PRO A 37 -13.03 0.28 -4.19
CA PRO A 37 -13.07 1.64 -4.75
C PRO A 37 -11.67 2.22 -5.00
N ALA A 38 -11.54 3.08 -6.01
CA ALA A 38 -10.27 3.75 -6.31
C ALA A 38 -9.79 4.59 -5.12
N TRP A 39 -8.49 4.56 -4.86
CA TRP A 39 -7.88 5.36 -3.80
C TRP A 39 -7.89 6.84 -4.19
N THR A 40 -8.29 7.71 -3.27
CA THR A 40 -8.31 9.17 -3.47
C THR A 40 -7.41 9.88 -2.46
N THR A 41 -6.92 11.06 -2.83
CA THR A 41 -6.04 11.90 -1.98
C THR A 41 -6.72 12.36 -0.68
N ASP A 42 -8.04 12.27 -0.57
CA ASP A 42 -8.78 12.48 0.69
C ASP A 42 -8.36 11.50 1.79
N ARG A 43 -7.85 10.32 1.42
CA ARG A 43 -7.37 9.29 2.35
C ARG A 43 -5.97 9.59 2.88
N MET A 44 -5.30 10.65 2.41
CA MET A 44 -4.01 11.09 2.96
C MET A 44 -4.20 11.77 4.32
N SER A 45 -3.27 11.55 5.25
CA SER A 45 -3.23 12.29 6.50
C SER A 45 -2.86 13.76 6.25
N ARG A 46 -3.17 14.65 7.20
CA ARG A 46 -2.80 16.08 7.11
C ARG A 46 -1.30 16.27 6.87
N TYR A 47 -0.48 15.46 7.53
CA TYR A 47 0.97 15.49 7.38
C TYR A 47 1.39 15.07 5.96
N ALA A 48 0.80 14.00 5.42
CA ALA A 48 1.11 13.51 4.07
C ALA A 48 0.77 14.54 2.98
N ARG A 49 -0.34 15.30 3.12
CA ARG A 49 -0.67 16.40 2.20
C ARG A 49 0.36 17.52 2.23
N ILE A 50 0.81 17.89 3.43
CA ILE A 50 1.83 18.94 3.62
C ILE A 50 3.16 18.51 3.01
N SER A 51 3.62 17.28 3.25
CA SER A 51 4.90 16.78 2.73
C SER A 51 4.93 16.68 1.20
N LEU A 52 3.77 16.51 0.56
CA LEU A 52 3.66 16.39 -0.89
C LEU A 52 3.31 17.73 -1.57
N GLY A 53 3.14 18.80 -0.81
CA GLY A 53 2.75 20.11 -1.36
C GLY A 53 1.35 20.15 -1.96
N ILE A 54 0.51 19.16 -1.65
CA ILE A 54 -0.88 19.08 -2.11
C ILE A 54 -1.71 19.95 -1.16
N ARG A 55 -2.20 21.08 -1.68
CA ARG A 55 -2.98 22.07 -0.93
C ARG A 55 -4.46 21.69 -0.84
#